data_AF-A0A812Y0S2-F1
#
_entry.id   AF-A0A812Y0S2-F1
#
_cell.length_a   1.000
_cell.length_b   1.000
_cell.length_c   1.000
_cell.angle_alpha   90.00
_cell.angle_beta   90.00
_cell.angle_gamma   90.00
#
_symmetry.space_group_name_H-M   'P 1'
#
loop_
_entity.id
_entity.type
_entity.pdbx_description
1 polymer ?
#
loop_
_entity_poly.entity_id
_entity_poly.type
_entity_poly.pdbx_seq_one_letter_code
_entity_poly.pdbx_strand_id
1 'polypeptide(L)'
;MARFCSSRQVSRLAAEECQDDDSGSEADQDDSLSVCLETCALLQSESDGSGEEAKEDPSSTVPKWLNRCTFGVPAEVQQIVRDKNDSRVGRKLTMFDTAGPAVRLLWPATIVHIVFAVTLPWVARPFTHCETDGKSVYPGWLWLGFLPFVLTMLTIEWRCFTYTVVPMLQWIQHLEMPLWETPPFSLWLVYTLFVSVLTHMDVMTQGLFLATTLHRFHCPGFGKTRDAWHEVWGNSILSWMAWGSSLETLVIVSWGVFVLQLVLFALHAMPVQPVSFACQSEKQGYLNVAGFGYVRIWHADALKDLASSNRMAMVSAGHLRLSVKRARQELQAQPPNDTRFLHILKMELRHLLLRIVLVNLCTNCTKIEVQTTIFALGRFDSDGTLDQEGFLCITLAHLTSLQALQVIVAGLLAIRSAQEELEGVRETVRESRESKEESTEISRLTALVWLIAFICMAIQVHSLAKLVAAFVCEDAVWNFPNRCVDIGH
;
A
#
# COMPACT_ATOMS: atom_id res chain seq x y z
N MET A 1 16.29 23.74 9.26
CA MET A 1 14.90 24.01 8.82
C MET A 1 13.96 24.00 10.03
N ALA A 2 14.34 24.76 11.06
CA ALA A 2 13.61 24.99 12.30
C ALA A 2 13.85 26.47 12.63
N ARG A 3 12.80 27.17 13.08
CA ARG A 3 12.64 28.64 13.19
C ARG A 3 12.08 29.32 11.95
N PHE A 4 10.77 29.25 11.78
CA PHE A 4 9.96 30.39 11.36
C PHE A 4 8.50 30.09 11.70
N CYS A 5 8.05 30.59 12.86
CA CYS A 5 6.65 30.89 13.20
C CYS A 5 6.67 31.58 14.57
N SER A 6 6.99 32.87 14.56
CA SER A 6 6.81 33.73 15.72
C SER A 6 5.32 34.07 15.82
N SER A 7 4.66 33.63 16.89
CA SER A 7 3.21 33.75 17.11
C SER A 7 2.72 35.21 17.30
N ARG A 8 3.62 36.20 17.23
CA ARG A 8 3.29 37.62 17.47
C ARG A 8 2.88 38.41 16.24
N GLN A 9 3.05 37.90 15.01
CA GLN A 9 2.66 38.62 13.79
C GLN A 9 1.23 38.31 13.32
N VAL A 10 0.73 37.10 13.59
CA VAL A 10 -0.64 36.72 13.18
C VAL A 10 -1.70 37.42 14.04
N SER A 11 -1.42 37.66 15.32
CA SER A 11 -2.33 38.41 16.21
C SER A 11 -2.35 39.92 15.96
N ARG A 12 -1.42 40.48 15.17
CA ARG A 12 -1.43 41.90 14.80
C ARG A 12 -2.16 42.16 13.48
N LEU A 13 -2.11 41.23 12.53
CA LEU A 13 -2.86 41.37 11.28
C LEU A 13 -4.37 41.09 11.47
N ALA A 14 -4.74 40.19 12.39
CA ALA A 14 -6.15 39.94 12.71
C ALA A 14 -6.82 41.06 13.55
N ALA A 15 -6.05 42.02 14.08
CA ALA A 15 -6.57 43.10 14.91
C ALA A 15 -6.71 44.45 14.17
N GLU A 16 -6.22 44.55 12.93
CA GLU A 16 -6.31 45.76 12.10
C GLU A 16 -7.39 45.69 11.00
N GLU A 17 -8.13 44.58 10.89
CA GLU A 17 -9.11 44.35 9.80
C GLU A 17 -10.56 44.22 10.33
N CYS A 18 -10.84 44.73 11.52
CA CYS A 18 -12.18 44.76 12.13
C CYS A 18 -12.60 46.18 12.54
N GLN A 19 -12.33 47.15 11.68
CA GLN A 19 -12.94 48.46 11.78
C GLN A 19 -13.25 48.98 10.38
N ASP A 20 -14.53 49.29 10.17
CA ASP A 20 -15.14 49.91 8.99
C ASP A 20 -15.41 48.97 7.81
N ASP A 21 -16.61 48.39 7.73
CA ASP A 21 -17.60 48.94 6.78
C ASP A 21 -19.00 48.35 6.99
N ASP A 22 -19.94 49.28 6.99
CA ASP A 22 -21.37 49.12 7.16
C ASP A 22 -22.02 48.86 5.78
N SER A 23 -23.14 48.15 5.78
CA SER A 23 -24.07 47.89 4.66
C SER A 23 -23.72 46.84 3.58
N GLY A 24 -24.56 45.78 3.50
CA GLY A 24 -24.73 44.99 2.28
C GLY A 24 -25.05 43.52 2.52
N SER A 25 -26.27 43.12 2.21
CA SER A 25 -26.79 41.75 2.36
C SER A 25 -26.07 40.72 1.49
N GLU A 26 -25.67 39.59 2.06
CA GLU A 26 -25.64 38.28 1.40
C GLU A 26 -25.58 37.18 2.48
N ALA A 27 -26.68 36.44 2.62
CA ALA A 27 -26.77 35.24 3.44
C ALA A 27 -26.46 34.02 2.55
N ASP A 28 -25.82 33.01 3.15
CA ASP A 28 -25.57 31.64 2.65
C ASP A 28 -24.17 31.28 2.12
N GLN A 29 -23.09 31.93 2.58
CA GLN A 29 -21.72 31.45 2.25
C GLN A 29 -20.72 31.28 3.40
N ASP A 30 -21.13 31.47 4.66
CA ASP A 30 -20.22 31.39 5.83
C ASP A 30 -20.17 30.04 6.56
N ASP A 31 -21.03 29.08 6.25
CA ASP A 31 -21.12 27.83 7.03
C ASP A 31 -20.04 26.77 6.69
N SER A 32 -19.34 26.88 5.56
CA SER A 32 -18.30 25.88 5.19
C SER A 32 -16.90 26.21 5.71
N LEU A 33 -16.60 27.49 5.94
CA LEU A 33 -15.29 27.95 6.41
C LEU A 33 -15.21 27.97 7.95
N SER A 34 -16.33 28.21 8.65
CA SER A 34 -16.38 28.16 10.12
C SER A 34 -16.07 26.76 10.65
N VAL A 35 -16.55 25.71 9.98
CA VAL A 35 -16.30 24.29 10.35
C VAL A 35 -14.82 23.91 10.25
N CYS A 36 -14.09 24.45 9.27
CA CYS A 36 -12.64 24.19 9.11
C CYS A 36 -11.79 24.91 10.17
N LEU A 37 -12.17 26.14 10.56
CA LEU A 37 -11.47 26.91 11.59
C LEU A 37 -11.73 26.38 13.01
N GLU A 38 -12.96 25.94 13.30
CA GLU A 38 -13.30 25.31 14.59
C GLU A 38 -12.57 23.97 14.79
N THR A 39 -12.32 23.24 13.70
CA THR A 39 -11.54 21.99 13.73
C THR A 39 -10.06 22.26 14.04
N CYS A 40 -9.49 23.38 13.61
CA CYS A 40 -8.12 23.75 13.95
C CYS A 40 -7.97 24.23 15.40
N ALA A 41 -8.97 24.92 15.94
CA ALA A 41 -8.97 25.37 17.33
C ALA A 41 -9.06 24.21 18.34
N LEU A 42 -9.81 23.15 18.02
CA LEU A 42 -9.92 21.95 18.86
C LEU A 42 -8.61 21.14 18.94
N LEU A 43 -7.75 21.19 17.92
CA LEU A 43 -6.46 20.51 17.93
C LEU A 43 -5.44 21.18 18.88
N GLN A 44 -5.66 22.43 19.28
CA GLN A 44 -4.76 23.14 20.19
C GLN A 44 -5.11 22.96 21.68
N SER A 45 -6.37 22.63 22.01
CA SER A 45 -6.79 22.54 23.42
C SER A 45 -6.50 21.21 24.12
N GLU A 46 -6.02 20.18 23.41
CA GLU A 46 -5.73 18.85 23.99
C GLU A 46 -4.31 18.74 24.58
N SER A 47 -3.49 19.81 24.53
CA SER A 47 -2.10 19.79 25.04
C SER A 47 -1.95 20.13 26.53
N ASP A 48 -2.98 20.64 27.20
CA ASP A 48 -2.88 21.15 28.58
C ASP A 48 -3.76 20.34 29.54
N GLY A 49 -3.28 19.18 29.99
CA GLY A 49 -4.00 18.29 30.91
C GLY A 49 -3.10 17.69 31.99
N SER A 50 -3.31 18.10 33.24
CA SER A 50 -2.56 17.74 34.45
C SER A 50 -2.93 16.37 35.04
N GLY A 51 -1.98 15.42 35.07
CA GLY A 51 -1.48 14.77 36.30
C GLY A 51 -2.33 13.84 37.18
N GLU A 52 -3.53 13.39 36.80
CA GLU A 52 -4.25 12.32 37.53
C GLU A 52 -4.40 11.07 36.63
N GLU A 53 -3.98 9.89 37.11
CA GLU A 53 -4.19 8.58 36.46
C GLU A 53 -5.70 8.23 36.46
N ALA A 54 -6.48 8.94 35.66
CA ALA A 54 -7.84 8.57 35.34
C ALA A 54 -7.83 7.23 34.60
N LYS A 55 -8.72 6.31 34.97
CA LYS A 55 -9.05 5.15 34.13
C LYS A 55 -9.45 5.69 32.76
N GLU A 56 -8.53 5.64 31.81
CA GLU A 56 -8.77 6.09 30.44
C GLU A 56 -9.96 5.32 29.89
N ASP A 57 -11.07 6.05 29.72
CA ASP A 57 -12.25 5.51 29.09
C ASP A 57 -11.83 5.12 27.66
N PRO A 58 -11.95 3.85 27.24
CA PRO A 58 -11.54 3.42 25.91
C PRO A 58 -12.30 4.16 24.80
N SER A 59 -13.42 4.83 25.11
CA SER A 59 -14.11 5.73 24.18
C SER A 59 -13.36 7.04 23.90
N SER A 60 -12.43 7.46 24.77
CA SER A 60 -11.63 8.68 24.61
C SER A 60 -10.55 8.58 23.52
N THR A 61 -10.15 7.37 23.14
CA THR A 61 -9.09 7.13 22.14
C THR A 61 -9.47 7.47 20.70
N VAL A 62 -10.76 7.58 20.37
CA VAL A 62 -11.19 7.98 19.03
C VAL A 62 -11.33 9.50 19.00
N PRO A 63 -10.64 10.21 18.07
CA PRO A 63 -10.76 11.66 17.98
C PRO A 63 -12.24 12.08 17.87
N LYS A 64 -12.66 13.02 18.72
CA LYS A 64 -14.08 13.42 18.83
C LYS A 64 -14.66 13.88 17.48
N TRP A 65 -13.84 14.52 16.65
CA TRP A 65 -14.24 14.98 15.31
C TRP A 65 -14.65 13.81 14.40
N LEU A 66 -14.01 12.65 14.54
CA LEU A 66 -14.31 11.47 13.72
C LEU A 66 -15.67 10.86 14.08
N ASN A 67 -16.15 11.07 15.31
CA ASN A 67 -17.49 10.63 15.73
C ASN A 67 -18.59 11.64 15.37
N ARG A 68 -18.25 12.94 15.25
CA ARG A 68 -19.20 14.02 14.92
C ARG A 68 -19.37 14.24 13.42
N CYS A 69 -18.35 13.93 12.62
CA CYS A 69 -18.38 14.15 11.18
C CYS A 69 -19.35 13.18 10.48
N THR A 70 -20.17 13.68 9.55
CA THR A 70 -21.06 12.86 8.68
C THR A 70 -20.30 11.85 7.83
N PHE A 71 -19.03 12.13 7.53
CA PHE A 71 -18.12 11.25 6.81
C PHE A 71 -17.22 10.42 7.73
N GLY A 72 -17.46 10.47 9.05
CA GLY A 72 -16.70 9.77 10.07
C GLY A 72 -17.20 8.35 10.34
N VAL A 73 -17.16 7.93 11.61
CA VAL A 73 -17.53 6.57 12.04
C VAL A 73 -19.01 6.30 11.72
N PRO A 74 -19.34 5.25 10.94
CA PRO A 74 -20.71 4.90 10.60
C PRO A 74 -21.59 4.62 11.82
N ALA A 75 -22.88 4.96 11.73
CA ALA A 75 -23.83 4.83 12.85
C ALA A 75 -23.93 3.40 13.39
N GLU A 76 -23.80 2.39 12.51
CA GLU A 76 -23.84 0.97 12.89
C GLU A 76 -22.63 0.60 13.76
N VAL A 77 -21.45 1.15 13.46
CA VAL A 77 -20.24 0.94 14.27
C VAL A 77 -20.38 1.65 15.61
N GLN A 78 -20.91 2.88 15.62
CA GLN A 78 -21.17 3.61 16.85
C GLN A 78 -22.16 2.88 17.76
N GLN A 79 -23.22 2.29 17.19
CA GLN A 79 -24.19 1.50 17.93
C GLN A 79 -23.54 0.28 18.58
N ILE A 80 -22.70 -0.45 17.85
CA ILE A 80 -21.99 -1.62 18.41
C ILE A 80 -21.04 -1.21 19.56
N VAL A 81 -20.39 -0.05 19.45
CA VAL A 81 -19.56 0.49 20.53
C VAL A 81 -20.40 0.77 21.78
N ARG A 82 -21.58 1.39 21.62
CA ARG A 82 -22.52 1.65 22.73
C ARG A 82 -23.02 0.35 23.36
N ASP A 83 -23.50 -0.59 22.55
CA ASP A 83 -24.02 -1.88 23.01
C ASP A 83 -22.96 -2.68 23.79
N LYS A 84 -21.69 -2.64 23.34
CA LYS A 84 -20.58 -3.30 24.05
C LYS A 84 -20.24 -2.60 25.37
N ASN A 85 -20.29 -1.27 25.43
CA ASN A 85 -20.07 -0.53 26.67
C ASN A 85 -21.16 -0.85 27.71
N ASP A 86 -22.41 -1.00 27.29
CA ASP A 86 -23.53 -1.33 28.19
C ASP A 86 -23.46 -2.76 28.73
N SER A 87 -22.81 -3.67 28.01
CA SER A 87 -22.80 -5.11 28.32
C SER A 87 -22.03 -5.52 29.59
N ARG A 88 -21.55 -4.58 30.43
CA ARG A 88 -20.68 -4.76 31.63
C ARG A 88 -19.35 -5.51 31.39
N VAL A 89 -19.21 -6.19 30.26
CA VAL A 89 -18.00 -6.88 29.83
C VAL A 89 -17.37 -5.97 28.77
N GLY A 90 -16.49 -5.05 29.20
CA GLY A 90 -15.81 -4.07 28.35
C GLY A 90 -14.96 -4.70 27.24
N ARG A 91 -15.61 -5.29 26.23
CA ARG A 91 -14.97 -5.97 25.13
C ARG A 91 -14.57 -4.95 24.08
N LYS A 92 -13.28 -4.90 23.78
CA LYS A 92 -12.76 -4.17 22.62
C LYS A 92 -13.45 -4.64 21.34
N LEU A 93 -13.69 -3.73 20.41
CA LEU A 93 -14.21 -4.02 19.10
C LEU A 93 -13.13 -4.70 18.26
N THR A 94 -13.48 -5.74 17.50
CA THR A 94 -12.55 -6.44 16.62
C THR A 94 -12.89 -6.16 15.16
N MET A 95 -11.93 -6.38 14.26
CA MET A 95 -12.20 -6.26 12.82
C MET A 95 -13.32 -7.21 12.34
N PHE A 96 -13.53 -8.35 13.01
CA PHE A 96 -14.65 -9.27 12.73
C PHE A 96 -16.03 -8.66 13.01
N ASP A 97 -16.09 -7.63 13.86
CA ASP A 97 -17.35 -6.95 14.17
C ASP A 97 -17.72 -5.93 13.08
N THR A 98 -16.75 -5.35 12.35
CA THR A 98 -16.98 -4.18 11.49
C THR A 98 -16.51 -4.31 10.03
N ALA A 99 -15.72 -5.33 9.67
CA ALA A 99 -15.11 -5.42 8.34
C ALA A 99 -16.11 -5.74 7.21
N GLY A 100 -17.25 -6.38 7.51
CA GLY A 100 -18.23 -6.81 6.49
C GLY A 100 -18.62 -5.72 5.49
N PRO A 101 -19.15 -4.56 5.94
CA PRO A 101 -19.52 -3.47 5.04
C PRO A 101 -18.35 -2.93 4.22
N ALA A 102 -17.15 -2.86 4.82
CA ALA A 102 -15.95 -2.41 4.11
C ALA A 102 -15.56 -3.37 2.97
N VAL A 103 -15.63 -4.70 3.19
CA VAL A 103 -15.39 -5.69 2.13
C VAL A 103 -16.36 -5.49 0.96
N ARG A 104 -17.64 -5.22 1.24
CA ARG A 104 -18.63 -4.93 0.20
C ARG A 104 -18.26 -3.70 -0.64
N LEU A 105 -17.73 -2.65 -0.02
CA LEU A 105 -17.29 -1.43 -0.70
C LEU A 105 -16.01 -1.65 -1.55
N LEU A 106 -15.15 -2.57 -1.15
CA LEU A 106 -13.92 -2.86 -1.88
C LEU A 106 -14.13 -3.62 -3.20
N TRP A 107 -15.25 -4.31 -3.38
CA TRP A 107 -15.55 -4.99 -4.65
C TRP A 107 -15.68 -4.00 -5.83
N PRO A 108 -16.51 -2.95 -5.75
CA PRO A 108 -16.52 -1.88 -6.74
C PRO A 108 -15.13 -1.25 -6.97
N ALA A 109 -14.36 -0.96 -5.91
CA ALA A 109 -13.00 -0.42 -6.06
C ALA A 109 -12.09 -1.36 -6.87
N THR A 110 -12.17 -2.66 -6.60
CA THR A 110 -11.41 -3.69 -7.32
C THR A 110 -11.75 -3.72 -8.80
N ILE A 111 -13.05 -3.62 -9.14
CA ILE A 111 -13.50 -3.53 -10.54
C ILE A 111 -12.96 -2.26 -11.20
N VAL A 112 -13.14 -1.10 -10.54
CA VAL A 112 -12.65 0.19 -11.04
C VAL A 112 -11.14 0.14 -11.29
N HIS A 113 -10.37 -0.44 -10.37
CA HIS A 113 -8.92 -0.57 -10.47
C HIS A 113 -8.51 -1.50 -11.62
N ILE A 114 -9.11 -2.68 -11.74
CA ILE A 114 -8.81 -3.60 -12.85
C ILE A 114 -9.15 -2.96 -14.19
N VAL A 115 -10.34 -2.35 -14.32
CA VAL A 115 -10.77 -1.67 -15.55
C VAL A 115 -9.81 -0.54 -15.88
N PHE A 116 -9.46 0.31 -14.91
CA PHE A 116 -8.54 1.41 -15.12
C PHE A 116 -7.16 0.92 -15.56
N ALA A 117 -6.59 -0.04 -14.83
CA ALA A 117 -5.31 -0.64 -15.16
C ALA A 117 -5.33 -1.15 -16.60
N VAL A 118 -6.27 -2.03 -16.94
CA VAL A 118 -6.36 -2.64 -18.27
C VAL A 118 -6.60 -1.62 -19.37
N THR A 119 -7.49 -0.64 -19.19
CA THR A 119 -7.92 0.26 -20.27
C THR A 119 -6.97 1.42 -20.51
N LEU A 120 -6.32 1.95 -19.48
CA LEU A 120 -5.46 3.12 -19.56
C LEU A 120 -4.36 3.02 -20.65
N PRO A 121 -3.56 1.92 -20.73
CA PRO A 121 -2.54 1.81 -21.79
C PRO A 121 -3.11 1.90 -23.20
N TRP A 122 -4.28 1.29 -23.44
CA TRP A 122 -4.91 1.27 -24.76
C TRP A 122 -5.52 2.62 -25.13
N VAL A 123 -6.08 3.32 -24.14
CA VAL A 123 -6.60 4.67 -24.33
C VAL A 123 -5.47 5.67 -24.55
N ALA A 124 -4.36 5.57 -23.83
CA ALA A 124 -3.23 6.49 -23.93
C ALA A 124 -2.38 6.31 -25.20
N ARG A 125 -2.23 5.07 -25.69
CA ARG A 125 -1.41 4.74 -26.87
C ARG A 125 -1.72 5.57 -28.13
N PRO A 126 -2.98 5.80 -28.57
CA PRO A 126 -3.27 6.61 -29.76
C PRO A 126 -2.95 8.10 -29.60
N PHE A 127 -2.86 8.61 -28.36
CA PHE A 127 -2.45 9.98 -28.07
C PHE A 127 -0.95 10.13 -27.85
N THR A 128 -0.21 9.03 -27.90
CA THR A 128 1.24 9.04 -27.84
C THR A 128 1.79 9.32 -29.24
N HIS A 129 2.85 10.11 -29.33
CA HIS A 129 3.48 10.48 -30.60
C HIS A 129 5.00 10.29 -30.53
N CYS A 130 5.61 10.02 -31.68
CA CYS A 130 7.06 9.94 -31.81
C CYS A 130 7.66 11.33 -32.00
N GLU A 131 8.62 11.70 -31.17
CA GLU A 131 9.49 12.86 -31.40
C GLU A 131 10.56 12.53 -32.45
N THR A 132 11.25 13.56 -32.96
CA THR A 132 12.25 13.43 -34.01
C THR A 132 13.46 12.58 -33.63
N ASP A 133 13.71 12.43 -32.34
CA ASP A 133 14.78 11.63 -31.74
C ASP A 133 14.35 10.18 -31.45
N GLY A 134 13.16 9.75 -31.93
CA GLY A 134 12.65 8.40 -31.69
C GLY A 134 12.05 8.18 -30.31
N LYS A 135 12.00 9.22 -29.46
CA LYS A 135 11.27 9.15 -28.18
C LYS A 135 9.77 9.12 -28.41
N SER A 136 9.08 8.53 -27.45
CA SER A 136 7.64 8.38 -27.44
C SER A 136 7.11 9.20 -26.27
N VAL A 137 6.36 10.25 -26.56
CA VAL A 137 5.83 11.20 -25.57
C VAL A 137 4.31 11.22 -25.62
N TYR A 138 3.68 11.45 -24.49
CA TYR A 138 2.23 11.59 -24.40
C TYR A 138 1.85 12.97 -23.87
N PRO A 139 0.65 13.48 -24.20
CA PRO A 139 0.25 14.80 -23.78
C PRO A 139 -0.13 14.81 -22.29
N GLY A 140 0.31 15.84 -21.57
CA GLY A 140 0.09 15.97 -20.12
C GLY A 140 -1.38 15.98 -19.69
N TRP A 141 -2.34 16.30 -20.56
CA TRP A 141 -3.77 16.26 -20.23
C TRP A 141 -4.27 14.84 -19.92
N LEU A 142 -3.56 13.77 -20.31
CA LEU A 142 -3.90 12.40 -19.91
C LEU A 142 -3.92 12.24 -18.38
N TRP A 143 -3.13 13.04 -17.65
CA TRP A 143 -3.19 13.10 -16.19
C TRP A 143 -4.52 13.62 -15.64
N LEU A 144 -5.30 14.38 -16.40
CA LEU A 144 -6.65 14.79 -15.98
C LEU A 144 -7.60 13.58 -15.92
N GLY A 145 -7.39 12.57 -16.77
CA GLY A 145 -8.14 11.31 -16.72
C GLY A 145 -7.87 10.48 -15.47
N PHE A 146 -6.73 10.72 -14.80
CA PHE A 146 -6.37 10.05 -13.54
C PHE A 146 -7.12 10.61 -12.33
N LEU A 147 -7.44 11.91 -12.34
CA LEU A 147 -8.11 12.57 -11.22
C LEU A 147 -9.41 11.87 -10.78
N PRO A 148 -10.39 11.57 -11.65
CA PRO A 148 -11.61 10.88 -11.23
C PRO A 148 -11.35 9.47 -10.69
N PHE A 149 -10.35 8.77 -11.22
CA PHE A 149 -9.94 7.46 -10.70
C PHE A 149 -9.42 7.57 -9.27
N VAL A 150 -8.44 8.46 -9.01
CA VAL A 150 -7.88 8.63 -7.68
C VAL A 150 -8.91 9.11 -6.67
N LEU A 151 -9.76 10.07 -7.04
CA LEU A 151 -10.82 10.56 -6.15
C LEU A 151 -11.81 9.46 -5.77
N THR A 152 -12.17 8.61 -6.75
CA THR A 152 -13.05 7.46 -6.49
C THR A 152 -12.39 6.47 -5.54
N MET A 153 -11.14 6.09 -5.79
CA MET A 153 -10.41 5.13 -4.96
C MET A 153 -10.20 5.65 -3.53
N LEU A 154 -9.79 6.92 -3.38
CA LEU A 154 -9.60 7.54 -2.06
C LEU A 154 -10.92 7.70 -1.31
N THR A 155 -12.03 7.99 -2.00
CA THR A 155 -13.35 8.08 -1.36
C THR A 155 -13.79 6.72 -0.81
N ILE A 156 -13.60 5.65 -1.59
CA ILE A 156 -13.92 4.28 -1.13
C ILE A 156 -12.97 3.87 -0.01
N GLU A 157 -11.68 4.17 -0.12
CA GLU A 157 -10.69 3.90 0.91
C GLU A 157 -11.03 4.59 2.22
N TRP A 158 -11.37 5.89 2.18
CA TRP A 158 -11.81 6.65 3.34
C TRP A 158 -13.03 6.01 4.00
N ARG A 159 -14.04 5.63 3.20
CA ARG A 159 -15.23 4.94 3.72
C ARG A 159 -14.91 3.59 4.34
N CYS A 160 -14.00 2.82 3.76
CA CYS A 160 -13.55 1.56 4.35
C CYS A 160 -12.80 1.80 5.66
N PHE A 161 -11.95 2.83 5.69
CA PHE A 161 -11.19 3.22 6.88
C PHE A 161 -12.11 3.60 8.04
N THR A 162 -13.24 4.27 7.80
CA THR A 162 -14.15 4.64 8.89
C THR A 162 -14.84 3.44 9.57
N TYR A 163 -14.93 2.28 8.90
CA TYR A 163 -15.35 1.03 9.52
C TYR A 163 -14.25 0.35 10.35
N THR A 164 -12.98 0.60 10.03
CA THR A 164 -11.83 -0.15 10.59
C THR A 164 -11.03 0.64 11.62
N VAL A 165 -11.13 1.97 11.60
CA VAL A 165 -10.37 2.88 12.47
C VAL A 165 -10.65 2.66 13.96
N VAL A 166 -11.92 2.43 14.34
CA VAL A 166 -12.29 2.22 15.75
C VAL A 166 -11.64 0.97 16.35
N PRO A 167 -11.81 -0.25 15.78
CA PRO A 167 -11.11 -1.41 16.30
C PRO A 167 -9.58 -1.25 16.18
N MET A 168 -9.07 -0.58 15.14
CA MET A 168 -7.63 -0.32 15.02
C MET A 168 -7.10 0.52 16.20
N LEU A 169 -7.75 1.63 16.54
CA LEU A 169 -7.33 2.51 17.63
C LEU A 169 -7.44 1.83 19.00
N GLN A 170 -8.53 1.09 19.25
CA GLN A 170 -8.74 0.36 20.52
C GLN A 170 -7.69 -0.72 20.78
N TRP A 171 -7.13 -1.31 19.73
CA TRP A 171 -6.16 -2.39 19.83
C TRP A 171 -4.73 -1.92 19.73
N ILE A 172 -4.41 -1.04 18.79
CA ILE A 172 -3.03 -0.69 18.47
C ILE A 172 -2.51 0.40 19.41
N GLN A 173 -3.37 1.28 19.95
CA GLN A 173 -3.05 2.46 20.78
C GLN A 173 -2.11 3.48 20.11
N HIS A 174 -1.00 3.03 19.52
CA HIS A 174 -0.02 3.88 18.82
C HIS A 174 0.22 3.38 17.40
N LEU A 175 -0.14 4.23 16.43
CA LEU A 175 0.04 3.95 15.02
C LEU A 175 1.44 4.42 14.58
N GLU A 176 2.42 3.52 14.58
CA GLU A 176 3.78 3.89 14.16
C GLU A 176 3.84 4.32 12.69
N MET A 177 4.78 5.22 12.40
CA MET A 177 5.21 5.65 11.07
C MET A 177 6.70 5.35 10.89
N PRO A 178 7.23 5.35 9.64
CA PRO A 178 8.68 5.34 9.46
C PRO A 178 9.31 6.49 10.27
N LEU A 179 10.32 6.16 11.09
CA LEU A 179 11.07 7.12 11.93
C LEU A 179 10.30 7.73 13.13
N TRP A 180 9.03 7.38 13.35
CA TRP A 180 8.25 7.86 14.49
C TRP A 180 7.42 6.74 15.13
N GLU A 181 7.71 6.45 16.40
CA GLU A 181 7.04 5.38 17.16
C GLU A 181 5.61 5.77 17.55
N THR A 182 5.39 7.01 17.99
CA THR A 182 4.12 7.48 18.54
C THR A 182 3.65 8.80 17.92
N PRO A 183 3.43 8.86 16.60
CA PRO A 183 2.99 10.09 15.97
C PRO A 183 1.54 10.45 16.33
N PRO A 184 1.19 11.75 16.32
CA PRO A 184 -0.20 12.17 16.40
C PRO A 184 -1.05 11.54 15.31
N PHE A 185 -2.30 11.17 15.62
CA PHE A 185 -3.20 10.50 14.68
C PHE A 185 -3.38 11.27 13.37
N SER A 186 -3.52 12.60 13.43
CA SER A 186 -3.67 13.44 12.23
C SER A 186 -2.46 13.36 11.31
N LEU A 187 -1.25 13.30 11.87
CA LEU A 187 -0.02 13.18 11.09
C LEU A 187 0.09 11.80 10.44
N TRP A 188 -0.24 10.75 11.19
CA TRP A 188 -0.33 9.39 10.65
C TRP A 188 -1.37 9.29 9.52
N LEU A 189 -2.52 9.96 9.67
CA LEU A 189 -3.58 9.98 8.67
C LEU A 189 -3.14 10.68 7.38
N VAL A 190 -2.51 11.86 7.50
CA VAL A 190 -1.94 12.58 6.34
C VAL A 190 -0.88 11.74 5.64
N TYR A 191 0.02 11.11 6.39
CA TYR A 191 1.05 10.24 5.84
C TYR A 191 0.45 9.05 5.07
N THR A 192 -0.50 8.32 5.68
CA THR A 192 -1.10 7.14 5.03
C THR A 192 -1.93 7.53 3.81
N LEU A 193 -2.64 8.66 3.84
CA LEU A 193 -3.34 9.21 2.68
C LEU A 193 -2.35 9.56 1.55
N PHE A 194 -1.22 10.20 1.88
CA PHE A 194 -0.17 10.51 0.91
C PHE A 194 0.41 9.24 0.27
N VAL A 195 0.66 8.20 1.08
CA VAL A 195 1.11 6.90 0.58
C VAL A 195 0.07 6.27 -0.35
N SER A 196 -1.22 6.34 -0.03
CA SER A 196 -2.29 5.87 -0.94
C SER A 196 -2.25 6.59 -2.28
N VAL A 197 -2.12 7.93 -2.28
CA VAL A 197 -1.97 8.72 -3.51
C VAL A 197 -0.77 8.25 -4.34
N LEU A 198 0.41 8.09 -3.73
CA LEU A 198 1.61 7.61 -4.42
C LEU A 198 1.40 6.23 -5.04
N THR A 199 0.77 5.31 -4.30
CA THR A 199 0.53 3.95 -4.80
C THR A 199 -0.48 3.89 -5.93
N HIS A 200 -1.45 4.81 -5.97
CA HIS A 200 -2.36 4.99 -7.11
C HIS A 200 -1.67 5.68 -8.30
N MET A 201 -0.82 6.68 -8.04
CA MET A 201 -0.01 7.31 -9.09
C MET A 201 0.89 6.29 -9.78
N ASP A 202 1.46 5.34 -9.03
CA ASP A 202 2.26 4.26 -9.59
C ASP A 202 1.46 3.36 -10.57
N VAL A 203 0.14 3.19 -10.37
CA VAL A 203 -0.72 2.48 -11.34
C VAL A 203 -0.86 3.28 -12.64
N MET A 204 -1.08 4.60 -12.53
CA MET A 204 -1.17 5.50 -13.68
C MET A 204 0.13 5.50 -14.48
N THR A 205 1.26 5.70 -13.81
CA THR A 205 2.56 5.74 -14.48
C THR A 205 2.92 4.41 -15.12
N GLN A 206 2.52 3.27 -14.55
CA GLN A 206 2.71 1.98 -15.20
C GLN A 206 1.90 1.85 -16.49
N GLY A 207 0.65 2.32 -16.49
CA GLY A 207 -0.18 2.26 -17.70
C GLY A 207 0.31 3.20 -18.81
N LEU A 208 0.74 4.41 -18.44
CA LEU A 208 1.36 5.37 -19.36
C LEU A 208 2.72 4.87 -19.88
N PHE A 209 3.53 4.28 -19.02
CA PHE A 209 4.80 3.65 -19.40
C PHE A 209 4.58 2.51 -20.40
N LEU A 210 3.55 1.68 -20.21
CA LEU A 210 3.21 0.65 -21.18
C LEU A 210 2.78 1.25 -22.52
N ALA A 211 1.90 2.25 -22.50
CA ALA A 211 1.43 2.93 -23.71
C ALA A 211 2.58 3.52 -24.53
N THR A 212 3.46 4.27 -23.86
CA THR A 212 4.64 4.91 -24.47
C THR A 212 5.62 3.89 -25.02
N THR A 213 5.89 2.82 -24.26
CA THR A 213 6.78 1.73 -24.70
C THR A 213 6.24 1.00 -25.93
N LEU A 214 4.95 0.64 -25.93
CA LEU A 214 4.32 -0.02 -27.09
C LEU A 214 4.29 0.88 -28.33
N HIS A 215 4.09 2.19 -28.13
CA HIS A 215 4.15 3.15 -29.21
C HIS A 215 5.59 3.31 -29.72
N ARG A 216 6.59 3.31 -28.82
CA ARG A 216 8.02 3.43 -29.16
C ARG A 216 8.48 2.35 -30.13
N PHE A 217 7.95 1.13 -30.03
CA PHE A 217 8.28 0.04 -30.96
C PHE A 217 7.95 0.34 -32.43
N HIS A 218 7.10 1.33 -32.67
CA HIS A 218 6.70 1.79 -34.01
C HIS A 218 7.38 3.11 -34.41
N CYS A 219 8.15 3.73 -33.52
CA CYS A 219 8.85 4.98 -33.80
C CYS A 219 10.08 4.75 -34.68
N PRO A 220 10.41 5.72 -35.57
CA PRO A 220 11.67 5.70 -36.28
C PRO A 220 12.83 5.72 -35.28
N GLY A 221 13.88 4.92 -35.53
CA GLY A 221 15.03 4.80 -34.62
C GLY A 221 15.00 3.58 -33.70
N PHE A 222 13.82 2.99 -33.43
CA PHE A 222 13.70 1.84 -32.53
C PHE A 222 14.56 0.62 -32.93
N GLY A 223 14.92 0.48 -34.21
CA GLY A 223 15.84 -0.56 -34.68
C GLY A 223 17.14 -0.60 -33.87
N LYS A 224 17.75 0.56 -33.58
CA LYS A 224 18.97 0.65 -32.76
C LYS A 224 18.76 0.13 -31.35
N THR A 225 17.66 0.55 -30.71
CA THR A 225 17.26 0.09 -29.36
C THR A 225 17.05 -1.43 -29.33
N ARG A 226 16.39 -1.98 -30.35
CA ARG A 226 16.12 -3.42 -30.46
C ARG A 226 17.42 -4.22 -30.63
N ASP A 227 18.33 -3.75 -31.47
CA ASP A 227 19.58 -4.44 -31.75
C ASP A 227 20.50 -4.39 -30.51
N ALA A 228 20.54 -3.25 -29.81
CA ALA A 228 21.20 -3.11 -28.50
C ALA A 228 20.60 -4.06 -27.45
N TRP A 229 19.27 -4.18 -27.39
CA TRP A 229 18.61 -5.14 -26.49
C TRP A 229 18.99 -6.58 -26.81
N HIS A 230 19.05 -6.96 -28.09
CA HIS A 230 19.47 -8.31 -28.48
C HIS A 230 20.89 -8.64 -28.01
N GLU A 231 21.81 -7.67 -28.10
CA GLU A 231 23.18 -7.83 -27.62
C GLU A 231 23.23 -7.95 -26.08
N VAL A 232 22.53 -7.06 -25.37
CA VAL A 232 22.44 -7.10 -23.90
C VAL A 232 21.81 -8.41 -23.42
N TRP A 233 20.73 -8.86 -24.07
CA TRP A 233 20.03 -10.09 -23.76
C TRP A 233 20.91 -11.32 -24.03
N GLY A 234 21.60 -11.35 -25.17
CA GLY A 234 22.51 -12.44 -25.56
C GLY A 234 23.65 -12.63 -24.56
N ASN A 235 24.14 -11.53 -23.97
CA ASN A 235 25.17 -11.56 -22.94
C ASN A 235 24.64 -11.74 -21.50
N SER A 236 23.32 -11.80 -21.30
CA SER A 236 22.72 -11.95 -19.98
C SER A 236 22.75 -13.42 -19.49
N ILE A 237 22.66 -13.61 -18.18
CA ILE A 237 22.53 -14.95 -17.55
C ILE A 237 21.21 -15.64 -17.97
N LEU A 238 20.22 -14.87 -18.42
CA LEU A 238 18.91 -15.35 -18.85
C LEU A 238 18.81 -15.53 -20.38
N SER A 239 19.91 -15.44 -21.11
CA SER A 239 19.94 -15.58 -22.58
C SER A 239 19.31 -16.89 -23.08
N TRP A 240 19.30 -17.94 -22.25
CA TRP A 240 18.65 -19.22 -22.54
C TRP A 240 17.11 -19.13 -22.66
N MET A 241 16.47 -18.11 -22.10
CA MET A 241 15.03 -17.89 -22.22
C MET A 241 14.71 -17.19 -23.55
N ALA A 242 14.46 -17.96 -24.62
CA ALA A 242 14.25 -17.42 -25.97
C ALA A 242 13.18 -16.32 -26.06
N TRP A 243 12.12 -16.39 -25.24
CA TRP A 243 11.03 -15.41 -25.22
C TRP A 243 11.44 -14.02 -24.71
N GLY A 244 12.50 -13.92 -23.89
CA GLY A 244 12.97 -12.63 -23.38
C GLY A 244 13.81 -11.83 -24.39
N SER A 245 14.20 -12.44 -25.52
CA SER A 245 14.86 -11.73 -26.62
C SER A 245 13.97 -10.64 -27.24
N SER A 246 12.65 -10.75 -27.11
CA SER A 246 11.69 -9.72 -27.50
C SER A 246 11.40 -8.78 -26.34
N LEU A 247 11.90 -7.54 -26.42
CA LEU A 247 11.62 -6.50 -25.42
C LEU A 247 10.11 -6.23 -25.29
N GLU A 248 9.38 -6.28 -26.40
CA GLU A 248 7.92 -6.13 -26.42
C GLU A 248 7.22 -7.23 -25.60
N THR A 249 7.64 -8.48 -25.78
CA THR A 249 7.08 -9.61 -25.04
C THR A 249 7.35 -9.46 -23.54
N LEU A 250 8.57 -9.05 -23.15
CA LEU A 250 8.94 -8.84 -21.75
C LEU A 250 8.05 -7.76 -21.08
N VAL A 251 7.80 -6.65 -21.77
CA VAL A 251 6.95 -5.55 -21.29
C VAL A 251 5.50 -6.00 -21.14
N ILE A 252 4.95 -6.69 -22.15
CA ILE A 252 3.57 -7.20 -22.11
C ILE A 252 3.40 -8.24 -21.00
N VAL A 253 4.37 -9.16 -20.84
CA VAL A 253 4.33 -10.17 -19.78
C VAL A 253 4.43 -9.52 -18.40
N SER A 254 5.34 -8.57 -18.19
CA SER A 254 5.46 -7.84 -16.93
C SER A 254 4.15 -7.13 -16.56
N TRP A 255 3.50 -6.51 -17.54
CA TRP A 255 2.19 -5.89 -17.35
C TRP A 255 1.09 -6.93 -17.05
N GLY A 256 1.09 -8.04 -17.78
CA GLY A 256 0.17 -9.15 -17.56
C GLY A 256 0.26 -9.71 -16.14
N VAL A 257 1.47 -9.81 -15.59
CA VAL A 257 1.71 -10.21 -14.18
C VAL A 257 1.09 -9.22 -13.20
N PHE A 258 1.22 -7.91 -13.46
CA PHE A 258 0.58 -6.88 -12.63
C PHE A 258 -0.95 -7.02 -12.62
N VAL A 259 -1.58 -7.20 -13.78
CA VAL A 259 -3.04 -7.40 -13.87
C VAL A 259 -3.46 -8.72 -13.23
N LEU A 260 -2.70 -9.80 -13.48
CA LEU A 260 -2.95 -11.12 -12.89
C LEU A 260 -2.91 -11.06 -11.37
N GLN A 261 -1.96 -10.33 -10.77
CA GLN A 261 -1.92 -10.12 -9.33
C GLN A 261 -3.23 -9.55 -8.79
N LEU A 262 -3.78 -8.50 -9.42
CA LEU A 262 -5.05 -7.88 -8.98
C LEU A 262 -6.19 -8.89 -8.99
N VAL A 263 -6.28 -9.69 -10.07
CA VAL A 263 -7.28 -10.75 -10.22
C VAL A 263 -7.10 -11.85 -9.18
N LEU A 264 -5.87 -12.29 -8.91
CA LEU A 264 -5.61 -13.35 -7.94
C LEU A 264 -6.02 -12.95 -6.51
N PHE A 265 -5.73 -11.72 -6.07
CA PHE A 265 -6.21 -11.24 -4.77
C PHE A 265 -7.73 -11.09 -4.73
N ALA A 266 -8.36 -10.65 -5.82
CA ALA A 266 -9.82 -10.59 -5.92
C ALA A 266 -10.44 -12.00 -5.78
N LEU A 267 -9.90 -12.99 -6.51
CA LEU A 267 -10.35 -14.38 -6.42
C LEU A 267 -10.12 -14.96 -5.01
N HIS A 268 -9.05 -14.56 -4.32
CA HIS A 268 -8.78 -15.00 -2.95
C HIS A 268 -9.84 -14.51 -1.96
N ALA A 269 -10.37 -13.31 -2.16
CA ALA A 269 -11.41 -12.73 -1.32
C ALA A 269 -12.84 -13.12 -1.73
N MET A 270 -13.03 -13.69 -2.92
CA MET A 270 -14.35 -13.98 -3.50
C MET A 270 -15.11 -15.05 -2.72
N PRO A 271 -16.31 -14.76 -2.20
CA PRO A 271 -17.14 -15.77 -1.57
C PRO A 271 -17.75 -16.72 -2.61
N VAL A 272 -17.75 -18.02 -2.32
CA VAL A 272 -18.41 -19.04 -3.17
C VAL A 272 -19.94 -19.05 -2.98
N GLN A 273 -20.40 -18.64 -1.79
CA GLN A 273 -21.79 -18.66 -1.39
C GLN A 273 -22.27 -17.24 -1.06
N PRO A 274 -23.59 -16.95 -1.06
CA PRO A 274 -24.09 -15.66 -0.58
C PRO A 274 -23.68 -15.42 0.87
N VAL A 275 -22.94 -14.33 1.12
CA VAL A 275 -22.49 -13.91 2.45
C VAL A 275 -23.17 -12.61 2.85
N SER A 276 -23.58 -12.50 4.11
CA SER A 276 -24.05 -11.23 4.67
C SER A 276 -22.86 -10.35 5.01
N PHE A 277 -22.77 -9.18 4.38
CA PHE A 277 -21.75 -8.16 4.65
C PHE A 277 -22.18 -7.16 5.73
N ALA A 278 -23.12 -7.52 6.61
CA ALA A 278 -23.49 -6.67 7.75
C ALA A 278 -22.40 -6.68 8.84
N CYS A 279 -22.42 -5.70 9.73
CA CYS A 279 -21.59 -5.77 10.94
C CYS A 279 -21.96 -7.02 11.76
N GLN A 280 -20.98 -7.62 12.44
CA GLN A 280 -21.12 -8.82 13.28
C GLN A 280 -21.66 -10.09 12.56
N SER A 281 -21.81 -10.08 11.24
CA SER A 281 -22.38 -11.20 10.48
C SER A 281 -21.51 -12.46 10.45
N GLU A 282 -20.31 -12.40 11.03
CA GLU A 282 -19.17 -13.16 10.55
C GLU A 282 -18.51 -14.04 11.62
N LYS A 283 -19.30 -14.56 12.57
CA LYS A 283 -18.74 -15.46 13.60
C LYS A 283 -18.13 -16.74 13.03
N GLN A 284 -18.50 -17.14 11.80
CA GLN A 284 -18.14 -18.42 11.22
C GLN A 284 -17.22 -18.34 9.98
N GLY A 285 -16.90 -17.14 9.47
CA GLY A 285 -16.23 -16.96 8.18
C GLY A 285 -17.06 -17.49 7.00
N TYR A 286 -16.49 -17.46 5.80
CA TYR A 286 -17.10 -17.99 4.57
C TYR A 286 -16.10 -18.77 3.72
N LEU A 287 -16.59 -19.61 2.81
CA LEU A 287 -15.75 -20.37 1.89
C LEU A 287 -15.36 -19.50 0.68
N ASN A 288 -14.06 -19.45 0.36
CA ASN A 288 -13.55 -18.76 -0.82
C ASN A 288 -13.14 -19.72 -1.95
N VAL A 289 -12.84 -19.14 -3.12
CA VAL A 289 -12.42 -19.84 -4.35
C VAL A 289 -10.90 -20.10 -4.39
N ALA A 290 -10.15 -19.72 -3.36
CA ALA A 290 -8.70 -19.64 -3.40
C ALA A 290 -7.99 -21.00 -3.54
N GLY A 291 -7.32 -21.22 -4.68
CA GLY A 291 -6.12 -22.06 -4.77
C GLY A 291 -6.32 -23.55 -4.52
N PHE A 292 -7.10 -24.22 -5.38
CA PHE A 292 -7.26 -25.69 -5.42
C PHE A 292 -7.98 -26.32 -4.22
N GLY A 293 -8.65 -25.53 -3.38
CA GLY A 293 -9.46 -26.03 -2.27
C GLY A 293 -10.39 -24.97 -1.67
N TYR A 294 -11.36 -25.42 -0.89
CA TYR A 294 -12.23 -24.53 -0.12
C TYR A 294 -11.55 -24.16 1.19
N VAL A 295 -11.10 -22.91 1.32
CA VAL A 295 -10.57 -22.37 2.58
C VAL A 295 -11.62 -21.47 3.22
N ARG A 296 -11.76 -21.57 4.54
CA ARG A 296 -12.58 -20.64 5.31
C ARG A 296 -11.79 -19.35 5.50
N ILE A 297 -12.30 -18.26 4.96
CA ILE A 297 -11.75 -16.90 5.10
C ILE A 297 -12.70 -16.04 5.94
N TRP A 298 -12.14 -15.05 6.62
CA TRP A 298 -12.92 -14.05 7.34
C TRP A 298 -13.00 -12.71 6.57
N HIS A 299 -14.02 -11.87 6.75
CA HIS A 299 -14.10 -10.54 6.14
C HIS A 299 -12.91 -9.68 6.56
N ALA A 300 -12.39 -9.84 7.78
CA ALA A 300 -11.18 -9.14 8.20
C ALA A 300 -9.96 -9.49 7.32
N ASP A 301 -9.85 -10.76 6.91
CA ASP A 301 -8.77 -11.23 6.02
C ASP A 301 -9.05 -10.83 4.56
N ALA A 302 -10.29 -10.98 4.10
CA ALA A 302 -10.70 -10.55 2.77
C ALA A 302 -10.55 -9.03 2.57
N LEU A 303 -10.85 -8.24 3.61
CA LEU A 303 -10.63 -6.80 3.67
C LEU A 303 -9.15 -6.49 3.47
N LYS A 304 -8.26 -7.19 4.17
CA LYS A 304 -6.81 -7.03 4.06
C LYS A 304 -6.32 -7.36 2.65
N ASP A 305 -6.78 -8.47 2.07
CA ASP A 305 -6.39 -8.90 0.73
C ASP A 305 -6.88 -7.93 -0.35
N LEU A 306 -8.15 -7.52 -0.29
CA LEU A 306 -8.74 -6.56 -1.23
C LEU A 306 -8.14 -5.17 -1.06
N ALA A 307 -7.90 -4.70 0.17
CA ALA A 307 -7.25 -3.41 0.41
C ALA A 307 -5.81 -3.41 -0.13
N SER A 308 -5.07 -4.52 0.07
CA SER A 308 -3.73 -4.69 -0.47
C SER A 308 -3.74 -4.74 -2.01
N SER A 309 -4.70 -5.44 -2.62
CA SER A 309 -4.88 -5.46 -4.08
C SER A 309 -5.18 -4.07 -4.62
N ASN A 310 -6.05 -3.33 -3.93
CA ASN A 310 -6.45 -1.99 -4.29
C ASN A 310 -5.43 -0.90 -3.94
N ARG A 311 -4.28 -1.28 -3.36
CA ARG A 311 -3.24 -0.35 -2.90
C ARG A 311 -3.75 0.70 -1.91
N MET A 312 -4.73 0.33 -1.09
CA MET A 312 -5.31 1.19 -0.06
C MET A 312 -4.45 1.13 1.21
N ALA A 313 -3.47 2.03 1.30
CA ALA A 313 -2.50 2.07 2.38
C ALA A 313 -3.14 2.40 3.74
N MET A 314 -4.13 3.30 3.78
CA MET A 314 -4.82 3.74 4.98
C MET A 314 -5.61 2.59 5.62
N VAL A 315 -6.33 1.82 4.80
CA VAL A 315 -7.07 0.64 5.27
C VAL A 315 -6.11 -0.45 5.68
N SER A 316 -5.06 -0.71 4.90
CA SER A 316 -4.10 -1.80 5.15
C SER A 316 -3.19 -1.58 6.35
N ALA A 317 -3.02 -0.33 6.78
CA ALA A 317 -2.14 0.01 7.88
C ALA A 317 -2.62 -0.60 9.20
N GLY A 318 -1.67 -1.11 10.00
CA GLY A 318 -1.97 -1.68 11.32
C GLY A 318 -2.56 -3.10 11.34
N HIS A 319 -3.11 -3.62 10.24
CA HIS A 319 -3.74 -4.97 10.20
C HIS A 319 -2.85 -6.07 10.80
N LEU A 320 -1.59 -6.14 10.39
CA LEU A 320 -0.67 -7.16 10.86
C LEU A 320 -0.38 -7.04 12.36
N ARG A 321 -0.22 -5.81 12.87
CA ARG A 321 -0.06 -5.59 14.31
C ARG A 321 -1.31 -5.99 15.08
N LEU A 322 -2.49 -5.71 14.53
CA LEU A 322 -3.75 -6.14 15.14
C LEU A 322 -3.83 -7.67 15.22
N SER A 323 -3.45 -8.38 14.15
CA SER A 323 -3.38 -9.85 14.15
C SER A 323 -2.36 -10.39 15.17
N VAL A 324 -1.17 -9.80 15.26
CA VAL A 324 -0.14 -10.20 16.24
C VAL A 324 -0.60 -9.93 17.68
N LYS A 325 -1.21 -8.76 17.95
CA LYS A 325 -1.78 -8.45 19.28
C LYS A 325 -2.91 -9.41 19.64
N ARG A 326 -3.75 -9.79 18.67
CA ARG A 326 -4.77 -10.82 18.86
C ARG A 326 -4.15 -12.18 19.19
N ALA A 327 -3.11 -12.59 18.47
CA ALA A 327 -2.39 -13.81 18.79
C ALA A 327 -1.89 -13.78 20.24
N ARG A 328 -1.19 -12.71 20.65
CA ARG A 328 -0.71 -12.54 22.03
C ARG A 328 -1.80 -12.66 23.09
N GLN A 329 -3.02 -12.18 22.83
CA GLN A 329 -4.13 -12.35 23.77
C GLN A 329 -4.55 -13.81 23.95
N GLU A 330 -4.51 -14.63 22.89
CA GLU A 330 -4.77 -16.07 23.00
C GLU A 330 -3.66 -16.78 23.80
N LEU A 331 -2.42 -16.29 23.71
CA LEU A 331 -1.30 -16.76 24.52
C LEU A 331 -1.44 -16.33 26.00
N GLN A 332 -1.98 -15.14 26.27
CA GLN A 332 -2.19 -14.61 27.63
C GLN A 332 -3.49 -15.13 28.29
N ALA A 333 -4.34 -15.85 27.55
CA ALA A 333 -5.56 -16.43 28.10
C ALA A 333 -5.25 -17.47 29.19
N GLN A 334 -6.20 -17.74 30.08
CA GLN A 334 -6.09 -18.78 31.11
C GLN A 334 -7.15 -19.87 30.88
N PRO A 335 -6.77 -21.09 30.43
CA PRO A 335 -5.41 -21.52 30.07
C PRO A 335 -4.92 -20.92 28.73
N PRO A 336 -3.58 -20.84 28.53
CA PRO A 336 -2.99 -20.33 27.29
C PRO A 336 -3.37 -21.24 26.11
N ASN A 337 -3.69 -20.65 24.96
CA ASN A 337 -4.09 -21.37 23.76
C ASN A 337 -3.03 -21.30 22.66
N ASP A 338 -1.93 -22.04 22.85
CA ASP A 338 -0.77 -22.09 21.95
C ASP A 338 -1.16 -22.45 20.52
N THR A 339 -2.06 -23.43 20.33
CA THR A 339 -2.49 -23.87 19.00
C THR A 339 -3.14 -22.73 18.23
N ARG A 340 -3.99 -21.94 18.89
CA ARG A 340 -4.64 -20.80 18.23
C ARG A 340 -3.67 -19.65 17.98
N PHE A 341 -2.75 -19.40 18.90
CA PHE A 341 -1.65 -18.45 18.70
C PHE A 341 -0.82 -18.79 17.45
N LEU A 342 -0.32 -20.03 17.37
CA LEU A 342 0.48 -20.52 16.25
C LEU A 342 -0.31 -20.49 14.93
N HIS A 343 -1.59 -20.86 14.96
CA HIS A 343 -2.46 -20.80 13.80
C HIS A 343 -2.60 -19.37 13.24
N ILE A 344 -2.82 -18.36 14.11
CA ILE A 344 -2.93 -16.96 13.69
C ILE A 344 -1.62 -16.49 13.05
N LEU A 345 -0.47 -16.75 13.70
CA LEU A 345 0.84 -16.37 13.14
C LEU A 345 1.13 -17.05 11.81
N LYS A 346 0.81 -18.35 11.68
CA LYS A 346 0.98 -19.11 10.44
C LYS A 346 0.13 -18.54 9.29
N MET A 347 -1.12 -18.17 9.56
CA MET A 347 -1.99 -17.52 8.57
C MET A 347 -1.43 -16.16 8.14
N GLU A 348 -1.00 -15.32 9.09
CA GLU A 348 -0.36 -14.04 8.78
C GLU A 348 0.90 -14.18 7.92
N LEU A 349 1.73 -15.17 8.24
CA LEU A 349 2.97 -15.44 7.52
C LEU A 349 2.73 -15.95 6.10
N ARG A 350 1.67 -16.76 5.89
CA ARG A 350 1.22 -17.16 4.54
C ARG A 350 0.75 -15.96 3.72
N HIS A 351 0.00 -15.03 4.33
CA HIS A 351 -0.38 -13.79 3.65
C HIS A 351 0.83 -12.91 3.32
N LEU A 352 1.81 -12.80 4.22
CA LEU A 352 3.07 -12.10 3.96
C LEU A 352 3.86 -12.76 2.83
N LEU A 353 3.92 -14.10 2.79
CA LEU A 353 4.58 -14.86 1.73
C LEU A 353 3.89 -14.61 0.38
N LEU A 354 2.56 -14.71 0.32
CA LEU A 354 1.80 -14.42 -0.89
C LEU A 354 2.06 -12.99 -1.37
N ARG A 355 2.03 -12.02 -0.45
CA ARG A 355 2.25 -10.60 -0.77
C ARG A 355 3.68 -10.34 -1.25
N ILE A 356 4.70 -10.91 -0.62
CA ILE A 356 6.08 -10.67 -1.04
C ILE A 356 6.37 -11.31 -2.40
N VAL A 357 5.83 -12.49 -2.66
CA VAL A 357 6.02 -13.17 -3.96
C VAL A 357 5.26 -12.41 -5.04
N LEU A 358 3.95 -12.21 -4.91
CA LEU A 358 3.15 -11.63 -5.98
C LEU A 358 3.40 -10.12 -6.14
N VAL A 359 3.37 -9.35 -5.05
CA VAL A 359 3.46 -7.89 -5.12
C VAL A 359 4.89 -7.42 -5.30
N ASN A 360 5.82 -7.92 -4.49
CA ASN A 360 7.20 -7.41 -4.53
C ASN A 360 8.03 -8.08 -5.60
N LEU A 361 8.12 -9.41 -5.59
CA LEU A 361 9.01 -10.13 -6.50
C LEU A 361 8.45 -10.12 -7.94
N CYS A 362 7.23 -10.58 -8.14
CA CYS A 362 6.66 -10.72 -9.48
C CYS A 362 6.29 -9.38 -10.12
N THR A 363 5.72 -8.44 -9.36
CA THR A 363 5.28 -7.15 -9.90
C THR A 363 6.32 -6.05 -9.74
N ASN A 364 6.68 -5.68 -8.50
CA ASN A 364 7.54 -4.50 -8.29
C ASN A 364 8.95 -4.69 -8.84
N CYS A 365 9.60 -5.82 -8.58
CA CYS A 365 10.97 -6.07 -9.05
C CYS A 365 11.02 -6.18 -10.58
N THR A 366 10.11 -6.94 -11.19
CA THR A 366 10.02 -7.04 -12.65
C THR A 366 9.78 -5.67 -13.28
N LYS A 367 8.82 -4.90 -12.75
CA LYS A 367 8.52 -3.53 -13.21
C LYS A 367 9.75 -2.63 -13.15
N ILE A 368 10.41 -2.54 -12.00
CA ILE A 368 11.58 -1.67 -11.80
C ILE A 368 12.68 -2.06 -12.81
N GLU A 369 12.94 -3.35 -12.97
CA GLU A 369 13.98 -3.83 -13.88
C GLU A 369 13.64 -3.52 -15.35
N VAL A 370 12.40 -3.77 -15.78
CA VAL A 370 11.91 -3.46 -17.13
C VAL A 370 11.99 -1.95 -17.40
N GLN A 371 11.48 -1.12 -16.49
CA GLN A 371 11.48 0.34 -16.63
C GLN A 371 12.90 0.91 -16.69
N THR A 372 13.78 0.46 -15.80
CA THR A 372 15.18 0.90 -15.78
C THR A 372 15.91 0.47 -17.04
N THR A 373 15.64 -0.73 -17.55
CA THR A 373 16.23 -1.22 -18.80
C THR A 373 15.80 -0.38 -19.99
N ILE A 374 14.50 -0.10 -20.13
CA ILE A 374 13.97 0.71 -21.23
C ILE A 374 14.48 2.16 -21.14
N PHE A 375 14.58 2.70 -19.92
CA PHE A 375 15.16 4.02 -19.71
C PHE A 375 16.64 4.07 -20.13
N ALA A 376 17.45 3.09 -19.73
CA ALA A 376 18.86 3.01 -20.12
C ALA A 376 19.04 2.90 -21.64
N LEU A 377 18.28 2.01 -22.28
CA LEU A 377 18.27 1.87 -23.74
C LEU A 377 17.78 3.14 -24.44
N GLY A 378 16.77 3.78 -23.88
CA GLY A 378 16.20 5.00 -24.44
C GLY A 378 17.13 6.20 -24.38
N ARG A 379 17.95 6.27 -23.33
CA ARG A 379 18.99 7.29 -23.16
C ARG A 379 20.15 7.10 -24.14
N PHE A 380 20.55 5.85 -24.38
CA PHE A 380 21.55 5.49 -25.41
C PHE A 380 21.10 5.95 -26.81
N ASP A 381 19.82 5.77 -27.14
CA ASP A 381 19.27 6.12 -28.46
C ASP A 381 19.12 7.64 -28.67
N SER A 382 19.05 8.44 -27.61
CA SER A 382 18.69 9.85 -27.64
C SER A 382 19.81 10.80 -27.20
N ASP A 383 21.06 10.40 -27.48
CA ASP A 383 22.28 11.16 -27.19
C ASP A 383 22.33 11.70 -25.75
N GLY A 384 21.86 10.90 -24.77
CA GLY A 384 21.93 11.26 -23.36
C GLY A 384 20.87 12.26 -22.87
N THR A 385 19.84 12.56 -23.66
CA THR A 385 18.72 13.39 -23.18
C THR A 385 17.91 12.66 -22.08
N LEU A 386 17.46 13.43 -21.07
CA LEU A 386 16.74 12.88 -19.92
C LEU A 386 15.25 12.74 -20.21
N ASP A 387 14.74 11.51 -20.22
CA ASP A 387 13.32 11.22 -20.18
C ASP A 387 12.78 11.44 -18.74
N GLN A 388 12.21 12.62 -18.50
CA GLN A 388 11.67 13.00 -17.19
C GLN A 388 10.51 12.09 -16.76
N GLU A 389 9.70 11.63 -17.70
CA GLU A 389 8.53 10.80 -17.43
C GLU A 389 8.98 9.38 -17.04
N GLY A 390 9.92 8.81 -17.80
CA GLY A 390 10.57 7.55 -17.45
C GLY A 390 11.25 7.60 -16.08
N PHE A 391 11.95 8.70 -15.78
CA PHE A 391 12.59 8.89 -14.47
C PHE A 391 11.59 8.99 -13.32
N LEU A 392 10.47 9.70 -13.51
CA LEU A 392 9.38 9.77 -12.53
C LEU A 392 8.76 8.38 -12.30
N CYS A 393 8.53 7.61 -13.36
CA CYS A 393 8.00 6.24 -13.27
C CYS A 393 8.91 5.34 -12.43
N ILE A 394 10.22 5.36 -12.69
CA ILE A 394 11.23 4.58 -11.96
C ILE A 394 11.29 5.01 -10.50
N THR A 395 11.26 6.32 -10.23
CA THR A 395 11.29 6.87 -8.87
C THR A 395 10.07 6.40 -8.07
N LEU A 396 8.87 6.54 -8.62
CA LEU A 396 7.64 6.07 -7.98
C LEU A 396 7.67 4.55 -7.77
N ALA A 397 8.17 3.79 -8.74
CA ALA A 397 8.31 2.35 -8.62
C ALA A 397 9.23 1.93 -7.46
N HIS A 398 10.37 2.59 -7.29
CA HIS A 398 11.26 2.36 -6.15
C HIS A 398 10.59 2.73 -4.82
N LEU A 399 9.92 3.89 -4.75
CA LEU A 399 9.25 4.33 -3.53
C LEU A 399 8.14 3.37 -3.10
N THR A 400 7.28 2.92 -4.03
CA THR A 400 6.21 1.97 -3.71
C THR A 400 6.74 0.58 -3.36
N SER A 401 7.83 0.15 -4.00
CA SER A 401 8.51 -1.11 -3.67
C SER A 401 9.17 -1.07 -2.29
N LEU A 402 9.84 0.03 -1.95
CA LEU A 402 10.46 0.23 -0.63
C LEU A 402 9.40 0.27 0.47
N GLN A 403 8.29 0.98 0.25
CA GLN A 403 7.16 1.03 1.18
C GLN A 403 6.54 -0.36 1.40
N ALA A 404 6.32 -1.13 0.32
CA ALA A 404 5.81 -2.50 0.42
C ALA A 404 6.78 -3.43 1.17
N LEU A 405 8.08 -3.30 0.94
CA LEU A 405 9.11 -4.06 1.63
C LEU A 405 9.19 -3.69 3.11
N GLN A 406 9.12 -2.39 3.45
CA GLN A 406 9.10 -1.91 4.83
C GLN A 406 7.96 -2.56 5.63
N VAL A 407 6.75 -2.63 5.05
CA VAL A 407 5.59 -3.27 5.69
C VAL A 407 5.86 -4.75 5.97
N ILE A 408 6.53 -5.46 5.06
CA ILE A 408 6.89 -6.87 5.25
C ILE A 408 7.96 -7.04 6.33
N VAL A 409 9.01 -6.22 6.31
CA VAL A 409 10.09 -6.28 7.31
C VAL A 409 9.54 -5.98 8.71
N ALA A 410 8.77 -4.91 8.87
CA ALA A 410 8.10 -4.59 10.14
C ALA A 410 7.21 -5.76 10.61
N GLY A 411 6.56 -6.43 9.66
CA GLY A 411 5.78 -7.62 9.92
C GLY A 411 6.55 -8.83 10.42
N LEU A 412 7.67 -9.13 9.78
CA LEU A 412 8.55 -10.23 10.19
C LEU A 412 9.15 -9.97 11.57
N LEU A 413 9.51 -8.73 11.87
CA LEU A 413 9.98 -8.34 13.20
C LEU A 413 8.90 -8.52 14.26
N ALA A 414 7.65 -8.13 13.95
CA ALA A 414 6.52 -8.32 14.87
C ALA A 414 6.22 -9.81 15.13
N ILE A 415 6.26 -10.65 14.08
CA ILE A 415 6.06 -12.11 14.22
C ILE A 415 7.21 -12.72 15.04
N ARG A 416 8.46 -12.36 14.76
CA ARG A 416 9.63 -12.85 15.50
C ARG A 416 9.53 -12.51 16.99
N SER A 417 9.19 -11.26 17.31
CA SER A 417 8.98 -10.83 18.70
C SER A 417 7.88 -11.65 19.39
N ALA A 418 6.79 -11.97 18.69
CA ALA A 418 5.75 -12.84 19.25
C ALA A 418 6.23 -14.29 19.45
N GLN A 419 7.09 -14.81 18.56
CA GLN A 419 7.68 -16.14 18.73
C GLN A 419 8.60 -16.21 19.96
N GLU A 420 9.41 -15.18 20.19
CA GLU A 420 10.28 -15.07 21.38
C GLU A 420 9.45 -15.05 22.68
N GLU A 421 8.28 -14.39 22.68
CA GLU A 421 7.33 -14.43 23.81
C GLU A 421 6.75 -15.84 24.06
N LEU A 422 6.40 -16.57 22.98
CA LEU A 422 5.91 -17.95 23.11
C LEU A 422 6.96 -18.88 23.71
N GLU A 423 8.22 -18.73 23.31
CA GLU A 423 9.33 -19.52 23.85
C GLU A 423 9.45 -19.32 25.36
N GLY A 424 9.34 -18.08 25.84
CA GLY A 424 9.34 -17.77 27.28
C GLY A 424 8.16 -18.40 28.06
N VAL A 425 6.95 -18.41 27.48
CA VAL A 425 5.79 -19.08 28.12
C VAL A 425 5.97 -20.60 28.13
N ARG A 426 6.51 -21.16 27.05
CA ARG A 426 6.71 -22.62 26.90
C ARG A 426 7.79 -23.17 27.84
N GLU A 427 8.79 -22.39 28.22
CA GLU A 427 9.74 -22.80 29.28
C GLU A 427 9.01 -23.08 30.61
N THR A 428 7.86 -22.44 30.84
CA THR A 428 7.05 -22.63 32.06
C THR A 428 5.99 -23.73 31.93
N VAL A 429 5.54 -24.06 30.72
CA VAL A 429 4.44 -25.00 30.46
C VAL A 429 4.94 -26.21 29.68
N ARG A 430 4.73 -27.42 30.19
CA ARG A 430 5.14 -28.67 29.53
C ARG A 430 4.58 -28.73 28.10
N GLU A 431 5.50 -28.69 27.15
CA GLU A 431 5.24 -28.54 25.72
C GLU A 431 4.54 -29.76 25.10
N SER A 432 3.49 -29.53 24.31
CA SER A 432 2.87 -30.57 23.49
C SER A 432 3.67 -30.81 22.21
N ARG A 433 3.69 -32.07 21.74
CA ARG A 433 4.42 -32.46 20.50
C ARG A 433 3.90 -31.72 19.27
N GLU A 434 2.59 -31.50 19.17
CA GLU A 434 1.96 -30.79 18.04
C GLU A 434 2.46 -29.34 17.94
N SER A 435 2.60 -28.66 19.08
CA SER A 435 3.09 -27.29 19.14
C SER A 435 4.56 -27.17 18.66
N LYS A 436 5.40 -28.22 18.77
CA LYS A 436 6.78 -28.24 18.22
C LYS A 436 6.80 -28.23 16.71
N GLU A 437 5.94 -29.04 16.11
CA GLU A 437 5.87 -29.18 14.66
C GLU A 437 5.40 -27.88 14.00
N GLU A 438 4.34 -27.28 14.55
CA GLU A 438 3.83 -25.99 14.08
C GLU A 438 4.85 -24.86 14.24
N SER A 439 5.56 -24.78 15.36
CA SER A 439 6.63 -23.77 15.55
C SER A 439 7.76 -23.92 14.53
N THR A 440 8.16 -25.16 14.22
CA THR A 440 9.18 -25.44 13.20
C THR A 440 8.72 -25.00 11.80
N GLU A 441 7.45 -25.23 11.45
CA GLU A 441 6.87 -24.77 10.19
C GLU A 441 6.87 -23.24 10.08
N ILE A 442 6.46 -22.53 11.15
CA ILE A 442 6.49 -21.07 11.19
C ILE A 442 7.92 -20.56 11.01
N SER A 443 8.91 -21.14 11.70
CA SER A 443 10.32 -20.76 11.55
C SER A 443 10.82 -20.90 10.10
N ARG A 444 10.48 -22.02 9.42
CA ARG A 444 10.82 -22.23 7.99
C ARG A 444 10.15 -21.20 7.09
N LEU A 445 8.87 -20.92 7.30
CA LEU A 445 8.14 -19.90 6.55
C LEU A 445 8.74 -18.50 6.79
N THR A 446 9.13 -18.17 8.02
CA THR A 446 9.77 -16.89 8.36
C THR A 446 11.10 -16.74 7.64
N ALA A 447 11.93 -17.78 7.65
CA ALA A 447 13.20 -17.80 6.91
C ALA A 447 12.99 -17.64 5.40
N LEU A 448 11.96 -18.28 4.83
CA LEU A 448 11.62 -18.15 3.42
C LEU A 448 11.21 -16.71 3.05
N VAL A 449 10.35 -16.07 3.86
CA VAL A 449 9.94 -14.68 3.60
C VAL A 449 11.14 -13.73 3.72
N TRP A 450 12.05 -13.95 4.69
CA TRP A 450 13.31 -13.19 4.78
C TRP A 450 14.21 -13.35 3.55
N LEU A 451 14.37 -14.59 3.05
CA LEU A 451 15.15 -14.85 1.85
C LEU A 451 14.58 -14.12 0.63
N ILE A 452 13.25 -14.17 0.44
CA ILE A 452 12.61 -13.46 -0.67
C ILE A 452 12.73 -11.94 -0.49
N ALA A 453 12.61 -11.42 0.73
CA ALA A 453 12.82 -10.00 1.02
C ALA A 453 14.23 -9.55 0.65
N PHE A 454 15.23 -10.36 0.98
CA PHE A 454 16.62 -10.12 0.58
C PHE A 454 16.80 -10.12 -0.93
N ILE A 455 16.21 -11.08 -1.65
CA ILE A 455 16.23 -11.11 -3.12
C ILE A 455 15.60 -9.84 -3.71
N CYS A 456 14.43 -9.43 -3.21
CA CYS A 456 13.77 -8.20 -3.66
C CYS A 456 14.64 -6.95 -3.41
N MET A 457 15.34 -6.87 -2.27
CA MET A 457 16.30 -5.78 -2.01
C MET A 457 17.47 -5.81 -2.98
N ALA A 458 18.04 -6.99 -3.24
CA ALA A 458 19.16 -7.14 -4.17
C ALA A 458 18.77 -6.70 -5.58
N ILE A 459 17.56 -7.06 -6.06
CA ILE A 459 17.06 -6.60 -7.35
C ILE A 459 16.87 -5.07 -7.36
N GLN A 460 16.29 -4.47 -6.33
CA GLN A 460 16.14 -3.02 -6.25
C GLN A 460 17.48 -2.28 -6.27
N VAL A 461 18.48 -2.78 -5.53
CA VAL A 461 19.84 -2.22 -5.52
C VAL A 461 20.50 -2.39 -6.90
N HIS A 462 20.31 -3.55 -7.53
CA HIS A 462 20.79 -3.81 -8.88
C HIS A 462 20.19 -2.84 -9.90
N SER A 463 18.87 -2.65 -9.91
CA SER A 463 18.23 -1.69 -10.81
C SER A 463 18.64 -0.24 -10.50
N LEU A 464 18.84 0.13 -9.24
CA LEU A 464 19.38 1.45 -8.90
C LEU A 464 20.81 1.64 -9.43
N ALA A 465 21.67 0.61 -9.32
CA ALA A 465 23.01 0.65 -9.88
C ALA A 465 22.98 0.77 -11.42
N LYS A 466 22.05 0.06 -12.08
CA LYS A 466 21.79 0.18 -13.53
C LYS A 466 21.33 1.57 -13.93
N LEU A 467 20.44 2.19 -13.15
CA LEU A 467 19.98 3.55 -13.36
C LEU A 467 21.14 4.54 -13.26
N VAL A 468 21.98 4.42 -12.23
CA VAL A 468 23.19 5.25 -12.07
C VAL A 468 24.15 5.03 -13.24
N ALA A 469 24.36 3.78 -13.64
CA ALA A 469 25.25 3.45 -14.75
C ALA A 469 24.77 4.02 -16.09
N ALA A 470 23.46 4.18 -16.31
CA ALA A 470 22.92 4.85 -17.49
C ALA A 470 23.37 6.32 -17.61
N PHE A 471 23.76 6.97 -16.51
CA PHE A 471 24.34 8.32 -16.53
C PHE A 471 25.87 8.33 -16.65
N VAL A 472 26.53 7.20 -16.38
CA VAL A 472 28.00 7.09 -16.37
C VAL A 472 28.53 6.50 -17.69
N CYS A 473 27.84 5.52 -18.25
CA CYS A 473 28.16 4.91 -19.54
C CYS A 473 27.49 5.74 -20.65
N GLU A 474 28.15 6.76 -21.20
CA GLU A 474 27.54 7.64 -22.22
C GLU A 474 27.17 6.88 -23.52
N ASP A 475 28.06 6.00 -23.99
CA ASP A 475 27.91 5.26 -25.26
C ASP A 475 27.69 3.75 -25.08
N ALA A 476 27.35 3.30 -23.88
CA ALA A 476 27.32 1.87 -23.55
C ALA A 476 26.19 1.53 -22.58
N VAL A 477 25.67 0.30 -22.67
CA VAL A 477 24.62 -0.17 -21.76
C VAL A 477 25.23 -1.05 -20.69
N TRP A 478 24.93 -0.73 -19.43
CA TRP A 478 25.43 -1.50 -18.31
C TRP A 478 24.75 -2.88 -18.24
N ASN A 479 25.55 -3.94 -18.15
CA ASN A 479 25.08 -5.30 -17.96
C ASN A 479 25.89 -5.98 -16.84
N PHE A 480 25.22 -6.70 -15.95
CA PHE A 480 25.93 -7.45 -14.90
C PHE A 480 26.27 -8.87 -15.39
N PRO A 481 27.51 -9.36 -15.20
CA PRO A 481 28.64 -8.73 -14.51
C PRO A 481 29.52 -7.82 -15.41
N ASN A 482 29.26 -7.79 -16.70
CA ASN A 482 30.08 -7.14 -17.74
C ASN A 482 29.84 -5.62 -17.83
N ARG A 483 30.36 -4.84 -16.86
CA ARG A 483 30.43 -3.34 -16.80
C ARG A 483 29.58 -2.57 -17.84
N CYS A 484 30.16 -1.63 -18.59
CA CYS A 484 29.52 -0.94 -19.71
C CYS A 484 29.83 -1.78 -20.96
N VAL A 485 28.81 -2.31 -21.64
CA VAL A 485 28.98 -3.05 -22.89
C VAL A 485 28.98 -2.03 -24.03
N ASP A 486 30.11 -1.90 -24.73
CA ASP A 486 30.22 -1.06 -25.92
C ASP A 486 29.29 -1.63 -27.01
N ILE A 487 28.25 -0.87 -27.36
CA ILE A 487 27.36 -1.23 -28.46
C ILE A 487 28.05 -0.72 -29.72
N GLY A 488 28.86 -1.59 -30.34
CA GLY A 488 29.64 -1.26 -31.53
C GLY A 488 28.80 -0.60 -32.63
N HIS A 489 29.34 0.48 -33.19
CA HIS A 489 28.74 1.23 -34.31
C HIS A 489 28.63 0.43 -35.61
#